data_AF-A0A381CEX7-F1
#
_entry.id   AF-A0A381CEX7-F1
#
_cell.length_a   1.000
_cell.length_b   1.000
_cell.length_c   1.000
_cell.angle_alpha   90.00
_cell.angle_beta   90.00
_cell.angle_gamma   90.00
#
_symmetry.space_group_name_H-M   'P 1'
#
loop_
_entity.id
_entity.type
_entity.pdbx_description
1 polymer ?
#
loop_
_entity_poly.entity_id
_entity_poly.type
_entity_poly.pdbx_seq_one_letter_code
_entity_poly.pdbx_strand_id
1 'polypeptide(L)'
;MGFLDSLKEKALEASEAVKEKTTSATEAIVDTALKIKCATNWHAGEFNNEEGKPECFFSKVCPDCGKYITKTKHFFNEPPVIEDPNRCYGYRVCELCGFKQSDYFHNYERADKNEQCVIIERCSLCGHERFGKPEHEWIHNREGDAFFKICRDCHIKIRVYE
;
A
#
# COMPACT_ATOMS: atom_id res chain seq x y z
N MET A 1 -14.55 13.75 -14.21
CA MET A 1 -15.46 13.02 -13.31
C MET A 1 -15.34 11.55 -13.66
N GLY A 2 -14.86 10.76 -12.71
CA GLY A 2 -14.40 9.39 -12.95
C GLY A 2 -15.55 8.38 -12.94
N PHE A 3 -15.31 7.22 -13.53
CA PHE A 3 -16.23 6.06 -13.50
C PHE A 3 -16.76 5.73 -12.10
N LEU A 4 -15.95 5.98 -11.07
CA LEU A 4 -16.31 5.78 -9.66
C LEU A 4 -17.35 6.79 -9.13
N ASP A 5 -17.37 8.01 -9.66
CA ASP A 5 -18.33 9.05 -9.26
C ASP A 5 -19.73 8.70 -9.78
N SER A 6 -19.81 8.23 -11.03
CA SER A 6 -21.06 7.77 -11.65
C SER A 6 -21.65 6.53 -10.95
N LEU A 7 -20.81 5.65 -10.41
CA LEU A 7 -21.26 4.49 -9.64
C LEU A 7 -21.81 4.87 -8.26
N LYS A 8 -21.23 5.88 -7.61
CA LYS A 8 -21.72 6.40 -6.33
C LYS A 8 -23.07 7.08 -6.48
N GLU A 9 -23.24 7.89 -7.53
CA GLU A 9 -24.48 8.60 -7.81
C GLU A 9 -25.63 7.62 -8.09
N LYS A 10 -25.39 6.60 -8.93
CA LYS A 10 -26.37 5.53 -9.19
C LYS A 10 -26.72 4.69 -7.96
N ALA A 11 -25.75 4.46 -7.06
CA ALA A 11 -26.00 3.75 -5.81
C ALA A 11 -26.83 4.60 -4.84
N LEU A 12 -26.66 5.93 -4.85
CA LEU A 12 -27.43 6.86 -4.03
C LEU A 12 -28.88 6.97 -4.53
N GLU A 13 -29.09 7.15 -5.84
CA GLU A 13 -30.42 7.22 -6.46
C GLU A 13 -31.22 5.92 -6.26
N ALA A 14 -30.56 4.77 -6.38
CA ALA A 14 -31.18 3.46 -6.12
C ALA A 14 -31.56 3.28 -4.64
N SER A 15 -30.85 3.95 -3.71
CA SER A 15 -31.16 3.89 -2.28
C SER A 15 -32.35 4.79 -1.88
N GLU A 16 -32.54 5.91 -2.60
CA GLU A 16 -33.60 6.87 -2.33
C GLU A 16 -34.95 6.40 -2.89
N ALA A 17 -34.97 5.77 -4.07
CA ALA A 17 -36.18 5.22 -4.68
C ALA A 17 -36.84 4.09 -3.85
N VAL A 18 -36.13 3.54 -2.87
CA VAL A 18 -36.60 2.39 -2.07
C VAL A 18 -37.15 2.82 -0.70
N LYS A 19 -36.91 4.07 -0.27
CA LYS A 19 -37.46 4.56 1.01
C LYS A 19 -39.00 4.62 1.04
N GLU A 20 -39.67 4.62 -0.10
CA GLU A 20 -41.14 4.75 -0.16
C GLU A 20 -41.95 3.44 -0.11
N LYS A 21 -41.32 2.25 -0.14
CA LYS A 21 -42.06 0.96 -0.14
C LYS A 21 -41.61 0.00 0.97
N THR A 22 -42.29 0.17 2.12
CA THR A 22 -42.72 -0.88 3.07
C THR A 22 -41.89 -2.17 3.16
N THR A 23 -41.10 -2.27 4.25
CA THR A 23 -40.68 -3.44 5.08
C THR A 23 -40.24 -4.79 4.45
N SER A 24 -40.61 -5.13 3.21
CA SER A 24 -40.11 -6.28 2.44
C SER A 24 -38.89 -5.92 1.57
N ALA A 25 -38.77 -4.66 1.15
CA ALA A 25 -37.68 -4.20 0.29
C ALA A 25 -36.32 -4.13 1.03
N THR A 26 -36.34 -3.92 2.35
CA THR A 26 -35.14 -3.89 3.19
C THR A 26 -34.40 -5.23 3.22
N GLU A 27 -35.11 -6.35 3.26
CA GLU A 27 -34.50 -7.69 3.25
C GLU A 27 -33.87 -7.99 1.87
N ALA A 28 -34.56 -7.63 0.78
CA ALA A 28 -34.08 -7.84 -0.58
C ALA A 28 -32.85 -6.97 -0.94
N ILE A 29 -32.77 -5.73 -0.43
CA ILE A 29 -31.63 -4.82 -0.64
C ILE A 29 -30.42 -5.28 0.14
N VAL A 30 -30.60 -5.70 1.40
CA VAL A 30 -29.53 -6.24 2.22
C VAL A 30 -28.95 -7.50 1.55
N ASP A 31 -29.80 -8.40 1.04
CA ASP A 31 -29.36 -9.60 0.33
C ASP A 31 -28.59 -9.28 -0.98
N THR A 32 -29.05 -8.28 -1.75
CA THR A 32 -28.38 -7.87 -3.00
C THR A 32 -27.03 -7.20 -2.74
N ALA A 33 -26.93 -6.33 -1.74
CA ALA A 33 -25.67 -5.66 -1.38
C ALA A 33 -24.63 -6.66 -0.85
N LEU A 34 -25.05 -7.64 -0.04
CA LEU A 34 -24.18 -8.71 0.47
C LEU A 34 -23.66 -9.62 -0.67
N LYS A 35 -24.52 -9.94 -1.65
CA LYS A 35 -24.13 -10.69 -2.85
C LYS A 35 -23.09 -9.94 -3.69
N ILE A 36 -23.27 -8.63 -3.92
CA ILE A 36 -22.32 -7.81 -4.68
C ILE A 36 -20.96 -7.73 -3.97
N LYS A 37 -20.96 -7.49 -2.65
CA LYS A 37 -19.74 -7.44 -1.83
C LYS A 37 -18.94 -8.76 -1.91
N CYS A 38 -19.63 -9.89 -1.82
CA CYS A 38 -18.96 -11.20 -1.97
C CYS A 38 -18.48 -11.46 -3.41
N ALA A 39 -19.22 -11.00 -4.43
CA ALA A 39 -18.81 -11.13 -5.83
C ALA A 39 -17.55 -10.31 -6.16
N THR A 40 -17.29 -9.22 -5.43
CA THR A 40 -16.07 -8.41 -5.55
C THR A 40 -14.91 -8.90 -4.66
N ASN A 41 -14.98 -10.14 -4.15
CA ASN A 41 -14.03 -10.76 -3.22
C ASN A 41 -13.89 -10.05 -1.86
N TRP A 42 -14.83 -9.19 -1.48
CA TRP A 42 -14.89 -8.63 -0.15
C TRP A 42 -15.72 -9.54 0.76
N HIS A 43 -15.04 -10.32 1.59
CA HIS A 43 -15.70 -11.30 2.45
C HIS A 43 -15.72 -10.85 3.92
N ALA A 44 -16.86 -11.03 4.61
CA ALA A 44 -17.00 -10.81 6.05
C ALA A 44 -16.24 -11.87 6.88
N GLY A 45 -16.23 -11.69 8.19
CA GLY A 45 -15.57 -12.59 9.16
C GLY A 45 -14.09 -12.32 9.36
N GLU A 46 -13.58 -12.78 10.49
CA GLU A 46 -12.17 -12.68 10.87
C GLU A 46 -11.40 -13.93 10.43
N PHE A 47 -10.13 -13.72 10.10
CA PHE A 47 -9.23 -14.81 9.76
C PHE A 47 -8.62 -15.38 11.03
N ASN A 48 -8.68 -16.71 11.17
CA ASN A 48 -8.05 -17.44 12.27
C ASN A 48 -6.97 -18.36 11.73
N ASN A 49 -5.96 -18.67 12.56
CA ASN A 49 -5.01 -19.72 12.19
C ASN A 49 -5.76 -21.05 12.10
N GLU A 50 -5.47 -21.83 11.05
CA GLU A 50 -6.14 -23.10 10.82
C GLU A 50 -5.48 -24.23 11.60
N GLU A 51 -6.28 -24.99 12.34
CA GLU A 51 -5.81 -26.13 13.12
C GLU A 51 -5.07 -27.14 12.24
N GLY A 52 -3.90 -27.59 12.70
CA GLY A 52 -3.04 -28.50 11.95
C GLY A 52 -2.27 -27.88 10.78
N LYS A 53 -2.37 -26.56 10.57
CA LYS A 53 -1.55 -25.81 9.61
C LYS A 53 -0.49 -24.95 10.33
N PRO A 54 0.60 -24.58 9.63
CA PRO A 54 1.56 -23.62 10.17
C PRO A 54 0.89 -22.31 10.59
N GLU A 55 1.42 -21.64 11.63
CA GLU A 55 0.85 -20.40 12.19
C GLU A 55 0.74 -19.25 11.18
N CYS A 56 1.50 -19.29 10.08
CA CYS A 56 1.39 -18.33 8.99
C CYS A 56 0.19 -18.55 8.08
N PHE A 57 -0.55 -19.65 8.21
CA PHE A 57 -1.73 -19.98 7.41
C PHE A 57 -3.00 -19.62 8.15
N PHE A 58 -3.86 -18.85 7.50
CA PHE A 58 -5.13 -18.42 8.09
C PHE A 58 -6.27 -18.76 7.15
N SER A 59 -7.41 -19.13 7.73
CA SER A 59 -8.64 -19.35 7.01
C SER A 59 -9.82 -18.65 7.67
N LYS A 60 -10.87 -18.47 6.89
CA LYS A 60 -12.19 -18.07 7.37
C LYS A 60 -13.28 -18.58 6.45
N VAL A 61 -14.48 -18.71 6.99
CA VAL A 61 -15.69 -18.90 6.19
C VAL A 61 -16.46 -17.59 6.20
N CYS A 62 -16.77 -17.06 5.03
CA CYS A 62 -17.58 -15.85 4.93
C CYS A 62 -19.01 -16.15 5.41
N PRO A 63 -19.52 -15.50 6.48
CA PRO A 63 -20.87 -15.76 6.97
C PRO A 63 -21.95 -15.39 5.94
N ASP A 64 -21.65 -14.43 5.06
CA ASP A 64 -22.60 -13.92 4.06
C ASP A 64 -22.84 -14.89 2.89
N CYS A 65 -21.83 -15.69 2.50
CA CYS A 65 -21.90 -16.53 1.28
C CYS A 65 -21.34 -17.94 1.44
N GLY A 66 -20.89 -18.32 2.64
CA GLY A 66 -20.34 -19.65 2.93
C GLY A 66 -18.99 -19.96 2.28
N LYS A 67 -18.41 -19.03 1.52
CA LYS A 67 -17.13 -19.26 0.83
C LYS A 67 -15.99 -19.39 1.84
N TYR A 68 -15.25 -20.49 1.74
CA TYR A 68 -13.99 -20.70 2.46
C TYR A 68 -12.86 -19.92 1.78
N ILE A 69 -12.16 -19.11 2.55
CA ILE A 69 -11.12 -18.21 2.06
C ILE A 69 -9.87 -18.41 2.90
N THR A 70 -8.74 -18.51 2.22
CA THR A 70 -7.43 -18.67 2.84
C THR A 70 -6.59 -17.44 2.61
N LYS A 71 -5.66 -17.19 3.52
CA LYS A 71 -4.55 -16.26 3.30
C LYS A 71 -3.32 -16.82 4.00
N THR A 72 -2.15 -16.49 3.46
CA THR A 72 -0.88 -16.82 4.11
C THR A 72 -0.15 -15.52 4.43
N LYS A 73 0.30 -15.39 5.68
CA LYS A 73 1.11 -14.26 6.15
C LYS A 73 2.40 -14.81 6.72
N HIS A 74 3.43 -14.88 5.87
CA HIS A 74 4.75 -15.34 6.29
C HIS A 74 5.39 -14.36 7.26
N PHE A 75 6.05 -14.91 8.28
CA PHE A 75 6.91 -14.18 9.20
C PHE A 75 8.35 -14.57 8.88
N PHE A 76 9.03 -13.73 8.11
CA PHE A 76 10.37 -14.03 7.62
C PHE A 76 11.43 -13.59 8.63
N ASN A 77 12.50 -14.38 8.75
CA ASN A 77 13.67 -13.99 9.51
C ASN A 77 14.33 -12.73 8.94
N GLU A 78 14.94 -11.93 9.82
CA GLU A 78 15.77 -10.78 9.47
C GLU A 78 17.11 -10.85 10.24
N PRO A 79 18.25 -10.54 9.60
CA PRO A 79 18.41 -10.18 8.18
C PRO A 79 18.29 -11.40 7.23
N PRO A 80 18.06 -11.17 5.91
CA PRO A 80 18.07 -12.24 4.91
C PRO A 80 19.47 -12.87 4.78
N VAL A 81 19.53 -14.10 4.28
CA VAL A 81 20.79 -14.75 3.88
C VAL A 81 21.13 -14.28 2.47
N ILE A 82 22.28 -13.62 2.31
CA ILE A 82 22.77 -13.18 1.00
C ILE A 82 23.63 -14.26 0.37
N GLU A 83 23.23 -14.74 -0.81
CA GLU A 83 23.96 -15.76 -1.58
C GLU A 83 24.89 -15.14 -2.63
N ASP A 84 24.52 -13.99 -3.19
CA ASP A 84 25.34 -13.22 -4.13
C ASP A 84 25.41 -11.75 -3.71
N PRO A 85 26.49 -11.34 -3.02
CA PRO A 85 26.69 -9.96 -2.58
C PRO A 85 26.75 -8.93 -3.72
N ASN A 86 27.25 -9.30 -4.89
CA ASN A 86 27.39 -8.37 -6.03
C ASN A 86 26.04 -8.02 -6.65
N ARG A 87 25.02 -8.87 -6.45
CA ARG A 87 23.65 -8.62 -6.89
C ARG A 87 22.69 -8.34 -5.74
N CYS A 88 23.12 -8.46 -4.49
CA CYS A 88 22.25 -8.53 -3.31
C CYS A 88 21.19 -9.63 -3.40
N TYR A 89 21.44 -10.69 -4.16
CA TYR A 89 20.50 -11.79 -4.30
C TYR A 89 20.64 -12.76 -3.13
N GLY A 90 19.53 -13.21 -2.59
CA GLY A 90 19.52 -14.15 -1.49
C GLY A 90 18.13 -14.65 -1.16
N TYR A 91 17.94 -15.11 0.07
CA TYR A 91 16.63 -15.56 0.55
C TYR A 91 16.40 -15.25 2.03
N ARG A 92 15.12 -15.18 2.39
CA ARG A 92 14.64 -15.23 3.78
C ARG A 92 13.69 -16.40 3.96
N VAL A 93 13.63 -16.91 5.18
CA VAL A 93 12.88 -18.12 5.54
C VAL A 93 11.78 -17.73 6.51
N CYS A 94 10.57 -18.19 6.22
CA CYS A 94 9.45 -18.05 7.15
C CYS A 94 9.70 -18.90 8.39
N GLU A 95 9.79 -18.28 9.55
CA GLU A 95 10.07 -18.98 10.82
C GLU A 95 8.96 -19.96 11.21
N LEU A 96 7.74 -19.70 10.75
CA LEU A 96 6.56 -20.49 11.09
C LEU A 96 6.36 -21.73 10.20
N CYS A 97 6.92 -21.74 8.99
CA CYS A 97 6.64 -22.83 8.02
C CYS A 97 7.81 -23.24 7.13
N GLY A 98 8.97 -22.60 7.27
CA GLY A 98 10.16 -22.90 6.47
C GLY A 98 10.11 -22.44 5.01
N PHE A 99 9.03 -21.76 4.58
CA PHE A 99 8.93 -21.23 3.22
C PHE A 99 10.09 -20.27 2.91
N LYS A 100 10.82 -20.54 1.83
CA LYS A 100 11.93 -19.68 1.36
C LYS A 100 11.41 -18.69 0.33
N GLN A 101 11.64 -17.41 0.58
CA GLN A 101 11.42 -16.34 -0.39
C GLN A 101 12.77 -15.81 -0.84
N SER A 102 13.05 -15.95 -2.14
CA SER A 102 14.26 -15.39 -2.76
C SER A 102 13.95 -14.08 -3.45
N ASP A 103 14.83 -13.09 -3.29
CA ASP A 103 14.69 -11.75 -3.84
C ASP A 103 16.05 -11.01 -3.86
N TYR A 104 16.05 -9.77 -4.34
CA TYR A 104 17.16 -8.83 -4.29
C TYR A 104 17.01 -7.88 -3.09
N PHE A 105 17.79 -8.13 -2.04
CA PHE A 105 17.72 -7.43 -0.76
C PHE A 105 18.72 -6.28 -0.68
N HIS A 106 18.42 -5.19 -1.37
CA HIS A 106 19.26 -3.99 -1.31
C HIS A 106 19.05 -3.21 -0.01
N ASN A 107 20.14 -2.94 0.70
CA ASN A 107 20.19 -1.94 1.77
C ASN A 107 20.76 -0.63 1.19
N TYR A 108 19.88 0.31 0.84
CA TYR A 108 20.26 1.60 0.26
C TYR A 108 20.46 2.65 1.34
N GLU A 109 21.61 3.32 1.28
CA GLU A 109 21.97 4.39 2.21
C GLU A 109 22.19 5.69 1.44
N ARG A 110 21.92 6.83 2.09
CA ARG A 110 22.18 8.15 1.50
C ARG A 110 23.68 8.30 1.27
N ALA A 111 24.07 8.42 0.01
CA ALA A 111 25.46 8.57 -0.39
C ALA A 111 25.80 10.04 -0.72
N ASP A 112 24.95 10.69 -1.51
CA ASP A 112 25.20 12.06 -1.97
C ASP A 112 23.88 12.77 -2.35
N LYS A 113 24.00 13.99 -2.88
CA LYS A 113 22.91 14.78 -3.44
C LYS A 113 23.37 15.44 -4.74
N ASN A 114 22.64 15.24 -5.83
CA ASN A 114 23.00 15.85 -7.12
C ASN A 114 22.63 17.34 -7.19
N GLU A 115 23.01 17.99 -8.28
CA GLU A 115 22.76 19.43 -8.55
C GLU A 115 21.26 19.80 -8.56
N GLN A 116 20.37 18.83 -8.78
CA GLN A 116 18.91 19.01 -8.74
C GLN A 116 18.33 18.73 -7.35
N CYS A 117 19.17 18.61 -6.32
CA CYS A 117 18.81 18.22 -4.96
C CYS A 117 18.23 16.81 -4.82
N VAL A 118 18.34 15.96 -5.85
CA VAL A 118 17.89 14.57 -5.78
C VAL A 118 18.92 13.77 -4.98
N ILE A 119 18.45 13.08 -3.94
CA ILE A 119 19.31 12.23 -3.13
C ILE A 119 19.80 11.05 -3.97
N ILE A 120 21.10 10.80 -3.97
CA ILE A 120 21.70 9.58 -4.51
C ILE A 120 21.81 8.59 -3.37
N GLU A 121 21.14 7.45 -3.52
CA GLU A 121 21.21 6.35 -2.57
C GLU A 121 22.09 5.25 -3.17
N ARG A 122 23.04 4.73 -2.39
CA ARG A 122 23.94 3.65 -2.80
C ARG A 122 23.71 2.44 -1.93
N CYS A 123 23.61 1.26 -2.55
CA CYS A 123 23.52 0.02 -1.81
C CYS A 123 24.86 -0.26 -1.12
N SER A 124 24.85 -0.42 0.21
CA SER A 124 26.07 -0.64 0.99
C SER A 124 26.77 -1.98 0.71
N LEU A 125 26.07 -2.92 0.05
CA LEU A 125 26.63 -4.21 -0.31
C LEU A 125 27.16 -4.27 -1.75
N CYS A 126 26.31 -3.99 -2.75
CA CYS A 126 26.69 -4.14 -4.16
C CYS A 126 27.16 -2.84 -4.83
N GLY A 127 27.04 -1.69 -4.17
CA GLY A 127 27.39 -0.39 -4.75
C GLY A 127 26.42 0.12 -5.82
N HIS A 128 25.34 -0.60 -6.13
CA HIS A 128 24.32 -0.13 -7.05
C HIS A 128 23.71 1.20 -6.55
N GLU A 129 23.56 2.16 -7.46
CA GLU A 129 22.99 3.47 -7.15
C GLU A 129 21.56 3.60 -7.64
N ARG A 130 20.75 4.35 -6.90
CA ARG A 130 19.43 4.79 -7.34
C ARG A 130 19.16 6.22 -6.90
N PHE A 131 18.22 6.85 -7.59
CA PHE A 131 17.75 8.19 -7.22
C PHE A 131 16.61 8.09 -6.21
N GLY A 132 16.81 8.72 -5.06
CA GLY A 132 15.81 8.91 -4.02
C GLY A 132 14.92 10.12 -4.28
N LYS A 133 14.29 10.62 -3.21
CA LYS A 133 13.46 11.83 -3.28
C LYS A 133 14.35 13.10 -3.31
N PRO A 134 13.88 14.20 -3.91
CA PRO A 134 14.57 15.48 -3.78
C PRO A 134 14.46 16.02 -2.35
N GLU A 135 15.57 16.55 -1.85
CA GLU A 135 15.66 17.18 -0.53
C GLU A 135 16.29 18.57 -0.67
N HIS A 136 15.44 19.59 -0.58
CA HIS A 136 15.82 20.98 -0.73
C HIS A 136 16.08 21.63 0.63
N GLU A 137 17.19 22.36 0.74
CA GLU A 137 17.40 23.30 1.84
C GLU A 137 16.82 24.66 1.45
N TRP A 138 15.79 25.14 2.15
CA TRP A 138 15.05 26.33 1.78
C TRP A 138 15.51 27.59 2.51
N ILE A 139 15.71 28.66 1.76
CA ILE A 139 15.84 30.02 2.25
C ILE A 139 14.52 30.74 1.97
N HIS A 140 13.99 31.43 2.98
CA HIS A 140 12.74 32.18 2.85
C HIS A 140 13.05 33.61 2.44
N ASN A 141 12.35 34.10 1.43
CA ASN A 141 12.49 35.46 0.94
C ASN A 141 11.11 36.12 0.79
N ARG A 142 11.06 37.44 0.95
CA ARG A 142 9.87 38.26 0.71
C ARG A 142 10.17 39.26 -0.38
N GLU A 143 9.34 39.29 -1.41
CA GLU A 143 9.40 40.27 -2.49
C GLU A 143 8.03 40.96 -2.60
N GLY A 144 7.95 42.20 -2.10
CA GLY A 144 6.68 42.89 -1.93
C GLY A 144 5.75 42.13 -0.96
N ASP A 145 4.54 41.80 -1.42
CA ASP A 145 3.54 41.05 -0.64
C ASP A 145 3.59 39.54 -0.89
N ALA A 146 4.54 39.05 -1.68
CA ALA A 146 4.68 37.62 -1.95
C ALA A 146 5.82 36.99 -1.11
N PHE A 147 5.53 35.82 -0.55
CA PHE A 147 6.51 34.97 0.13
C PHE A 147 7.02 33.89 -0.81
N PHE A 148 8.33 33.67 -0.80
CA PHE A 148 9.00 32.68 -1.61
C PHE A 148 9.89 31.78 -0.76
N LYS A 149 9.99 30.51 -1.15
CA LYS A 149 11.04 29.59 -0.72
C LYS A 149 11.98 29.38 -1.90
N ILE A 150 13.26 29.65 -1.69
CA ILE A 150 14.32 29.48 -2.69
C ILE A 150 15.26 28.40 -2.17
N CYS A 151 15.51 27.36 -2.97
CA CYS A 151 16.46 26.33 -2.56
C CYS A 151 17.89 26.89 -2.60
N ARG A 152 18.69 26.65 -1.55
CA ARG A 152 20.09 27.08 -1.48
C ARG A 152 20.97 26.45 -2.55
N ASP A 153 20.70 25.19 -2.90
CA ASP A 153 21.59 24.42 -3.76
C ASP A 153 21.17 24.49 -5.23
N CYS A 154 19.91 24.19 -5.54
CA CYS A 154 19.42 24.18 -6.92
C CYS A 154 18.71 25.46 -7.36
N HIS A 155 18.61 26.47 -6.47
CA HIS A 155 18.02 27.78 -6.75
C HIS A 155 16.56 27.78 -7.25
N ILE A 156 15.85 26.65 -7.15
CA ILE A 156 14.42 26.61 -7.48
C ILE A 156 13.66 27.55 -6.53
N LYS A 157 12.80 28.40 -7.11
CA LYS A 157 12.00 29.39 -6.40
C LYS A 157 10.53 29.00 -6.46
N ILE A 158 9.90 28.82 -5.30
CA ILE A 158 8.50 28.44 -5.15
C ILE A 158 7.78 29.55 -4.39
N ARG A 159 6.66 30.04 -4.94
CA ARG A 159 5.79 30.97 -4.22
C ARG A 159 4.99 30.21 -3.16
N VAL A 160 5.00 30.73 -1.94
CA VAL A 160 4.19 30.20 -0.84
C VAL A 160 2.85 30.91 -0.86
N TYR A 161 1.77 30.14 -0.92
CA TYR A 161 0.42 30.62 -0.72
C TYR A 161 0.03 30.21 0.69
N GLU A 162 -0.29 31.19 1.54
CA GLU A 162 -0.89 30.96 2.87
C GLU A 162 -2.35 30.52 2.73
#